data_AF-A0A6B3CDH6-F1
#
_entry.id   AF-A0A6B3CDH6-F1
#
_cell.length_a   1.000
_cell.length_b   1.000
_cell.length_c   1.000
_cell.angle_alpha   90.00
_cell.angle_beta   90.00
_cell.angle_gamma   90.00
#
_symmetry.space_group_name_H-M   'P 1'
#
loop_
_entity.id
_entity.type
_entity.pdbx_description
1 polymer ?
#
loop_
_entity_poly.entity_id
_entity_poly.type
_entity_poly.pdbx_seq_one_letter_code
_entity_poly.pdbx_strand_id
1 'polypeptide(L)'
;MSLLALLDEAVSALKAPLDEDDRTQGWTDDLRREVQEEISINRSVLRRHGNGMARHLRPRFDEWMEREGVQPGRLRDLVGTVQRSLVEEARATQ
;
A
#
# COMPACT_ATOMS: atom_id res chain seq x y z
N MET A 1 0.52 4.53 -15.31
CA MET A 1 0.53 3.13 -14.82
C MET A 1 -0.89 2.80 -14.33
N SER A 2 -1.39 1.57 -14.49
CA SER A 2 -2.72 1.20 -13.99
C SER A 2 -2.69 0.96 -12.48
N LEU A 3 -3.83 1.11 -11.79
CA LEU A 3 -3.93 0.84 -10.34
C LEU A 3 -3.46 -0.58 -9.99
N LEU A 4 -3.86 -1.59 -10.76
CA LEU A 4 -3.43 -2.97 -10.53
C LEU A 4 -1.91 -3.15 -10.68
N ALA A 5 -1.30 -2.50 -11.67
CA ALA A 5 0.15 -2.55 -11.85
C ALA A 5 0.91 -1.90 -10.69
N LEU A 6 0.41 -0.78 -10.17
CA LEU A 6 0.96 -0.13 -8.97
C LEU A 6 0.85 -1.05 -7.73
N LEU A 7 -0.28 -1.74 -7.56
CA LEU A 7 -0.46 -2.69 -6.46
C LEU A 7 0.46 -3.90 -6.59
N ASP A 8 0.69 -4.40 -7.81
CA ASP A 8 1.64 -5.48 -8.07
C ASP A 8 3.09 -5.04 -7.73
N GLU A 9 3.48 -3.83 -8.11
CA GLU A 9 4.78 -3.24 -7.77
C GLU A 9 4.96 -3.11 -6.25
N ALA A 10 3.96 -2.56 -5.56
CA ALA A 10 4.00 -2.39 -4.11
C ALA A 10 4.11 -3.73 -3.37
N VAL A 11 3.35 -4.75 -3.79
CA VAL A 11 3.48 -6.10 -3.23
C VAL A 11 4.86 -6.68 -3.50
N SER A 12 5.42 -6.46 -4.69
CA SER A 12 6.76 -6.95 -5.03
C SER A 12 7.84 -6.28 -4.18
N ALA A 13 7.76 -4.96 -3.99
CA ALA A 13 8.69 -4.21 -3.16
C ALA A 13 8.62 -4.67 -1.68
N LEU A 14 7.41 -4.80 -1.14
CA LEU A 14 7.22 -5.21 0.26
C LEU A 14 7.49 -6.70 0.49
N LYS A 15 7.55 -7.54 -0.55
CA LYS A 15 7.98 -8.94 -0.41
C LYS A 15 9.48 -9.08 -0.19
N ALA A 16 10.27 -8.12 -0.64
CA ALA A 16 11.70 -8.12 -0.39
C ALA A 16 11.98 -7.97 1.13
N PRO A 17 13.08 -8.56 1.64
CA PRO A 17 13.55 -8.27 2.98
C PRO A 17 13.86 -6.78 3.14
N LEU A 18 13.61 -6.24 4.34
CA LEU A 18 13.97 -4.85 4.64
C LEU A 18 15.49 -4.66 4.58
N ASP A 19 15.90 -3.58 3.94
CA ASP A 19 17.29 -3.12 3.99
C ASP A 19 17.57 -2.32 5.28
N GLU A 20 18.80 -1.82 5.44
CA GLU A 20 19.20 -1.05 6.63
C GLU A 20 18.51 0.32 6.69
N ASP A 21 18.27 0.94 5.53
CA ASP A 21 17.59 2.23 5.44
C ASP A 21 16.12 2.09 5.84
N ASP A 22 15.43 1.05 5.34
CA ASP A 22 14.04 0.76 5.69
C ASP A 22 13.90 0.56 7.21
N ARG A 23 14.81 -0.20 7.84
CA ARG A 23 14.81 -0.40 9.30
C ARG A 23 15.08 0.90 10.06
N THR A 24 16.01 1.72 9.58
CA THR A 24 16.32 3.04 10.18
C THR A 24 15.14 4.00 10.07
N GLN A 25 14.33 3.87 9.02
CA GLN A 25 13.07 4.60 8.85
C GLN A 25 11.93 4.07 9.74
N GLY A 26 12.17 3.04 10.56
CA GLY A 26 11.18 2.51 11.50
C GLY A 26 10.34 1.36 10.95
N TRP A 27 10.67 0.80 9.78
CA TRP A 27 10.01 -0.42 9.32
C TRP A 27 10.44 -1.63 10.15
N THR A 28 9.46 -2.43 10.56
CA THR A 28 9.66 -3.76 11.14
C THR A 28 9.21 -4.82 10.13
N ASP A 29 9.75 -6.04 10.25
CA ASP A 29 9.37 -7.14 9.37
C ASP A 29 7.88 -7.48 9.48
N ASP A 30 7.31 -7.32 10.68
CA ASP A 30 5.89 -7.49 10.96
C ASP A 30 5.07 -6.40 10.27
N LEU A 31 5.42 -5.11 10.46
CA LEU A 31 4.72 -4.01 9.81
C LEU A 31 4.76 -4.10 8.29
N ARG A 32 5.94 -4.40 7.73
CA ARG A 32 6.11 -4.65 6.29
C ARG A 32 5.18 -5.76 5.81
N ARG A 33 5.09 -6.86 6.54
CA ARG A 33 4.24 -8.01 6.20
C ARG A 33 2.76 -7.64 6.27
N GLU A 34 2.33 -6.95 7.31
CA GLU A 34 0.94 -6.55 7.49
C GLU A 34 0.49 -5.59 6.37
N VAL A 35 1.31 -4.60 6.02
CA VAL A 35 1.03 -3.68 4.89
C VAL A 35 0.99 -4.45 3.56
N GLN A 36 1.93 -5.38 3.34
CA GLN A 36 1.97 -6.21 2.13
C GLN A 36 0.71 -7.07 1.98
N GLU A 37 0.21 -7.63 3.08
CA GLU A 37 -1.00 -8.43 3.11
C GLU A 37 -2.23 -7.60 2.78
N GLU A 38 -2.39 -6.44 3.41
CA GLU A 38 -3.49 -5.50 3.14
C GLU A 38 -3.52 -5.06 1.66
N ILE A 39 -2.37 -4.68 1.09
CA ILE A 39 -2.26 -4.34 -0.34
C ILE A 39 -2.60 -5.56 -1.21
N SER A 40 -2.21 -6.77 -0.79
CA SER A 40 -2.54 -8.01 -1.53
C SER A 40 -4.03 -8.31 -1.52
N ILE A 41 -4.73 -8.04 -0.42
CA ILE A 41 -6.19 -8.17 -0.29
C ILE A 41 -6.87 -7.16 -1.22
N ASN A 42 -6.49 -5.89 -1.15
CA ASN A 42 -7.03 -4.81 -1.99
C ASN A 42 -6.88 -5.14 -3.48
N ARG A 43 -5.68 -5.58 -3.88
CA ARG A 43 -5.40 -6.05 -5.25
C ARG A 43 -6.29 -7.23 -5.65
N SER A 44 -6.47 -8.22 -4.77
CA SER A 44 -7.30 -9.40 -5.05
C SER A 44 -8.77 -9.01 -5.29
N VAL A 45 -9.30 -8.11 -4.45
CA VAL A 45 -10.67 -7.59 -4.60
C VAL A 45 -10.83 -6.87 -5.94
N LEU A 46 -9.95 -5.93 -6.26
CA LEU A 46 -10.03 -5.17 -7.52
C LEU A 46 -9.86 -6.05 -8.75
N ARG A 47 -9.00 -7.07 -8.69
CA ARG A 47 -8.81 -8.00 -9.80
C ARG A 47 -10.04 -8.88 -10.04
N ARG A 48 -10.77 -9.25 -9.00
CA ARG A 48 -11.97 -10.10 -9.10
C ARG A 48 -13.24 -9.33 -9.47
N HIS A 49 -13.36 -8.11 -8.95
CA HIS A 49 -14.62 -7.36 -8.98
C HIS A 49 -14.52 -6.04 -9.75
N GLY A 50 -13.34 -5.72 -10.29
CA GLY A 50 -13.07 -4.50 -11.03
C GLY A 50 -12.76 -3.29 -10.13
N ASN A 51 -12.27 -2.23 -10.76
CA ASN A 51 -11.85 -1.01 -10.06
C ASN A 51 -12.98 -0.29 -9.32
N GLY A 52 -14.25 -0.50 -9.70
CA GLY A 52 -15.40 0.06 -8.98
C GLY A 52 -15.48 -0.35 -7.51
N MET A 53 -14.75 -1.38 -7.09
CA MET A 53 -14.64 -1.74 -5.68
C MET A 53 -13.71 -0.85 -4.87
N ALA A 54 -12.91 0.03 -5.49
CA ALA A 54 -11.99 0.92 -4.78
C ALA A 54 -12.71 1.76 -3.71
N ARG A 55 -13.96 2.18 -3.98
CA ARG A 55 -14.83 2.91 -3.03
C ARG A 55 -15.11 2.16 -1.72
N HIS A 56 -14.95 0.84 -1.71
CA HIS A 56 -15.18 -0.01 -0.54
C HIS A 56 -13.90 -0.35 0.24
N LEU A 57 -12.71 -0.12 -0.32
CA LEU A 57 -11.45 -0.59 0.26
C LEU A 57 -10.92 0.30 1.40
N ARG A 58 -11.37 1.55 1.50
CA ARG A 58 -11.03 2.54 2.56
C ARG A 58 -9.65 2.33 3.24
N PRO A 59 -8.55 2.29 2.47
CA PRO A 59 -7.22 2.05 3.03
C PRO A 59 -6.79 3.25 3.88
N ARG A 60 -6.11 2.97 5.01
CA ARG A 60 -5.61 3.97 5.97
C ARG A 60 -4.14 3.75 6.29
N PHE A 61 -3.35 3.53 5.25
CA PHE A 61 -1.92 3.33 5.37
C PHE A 61 -1.21 4.55 5.96
N ASP A 62 -1.57 5.79 5.61
CA ASP A 62 -0.88 6.97 6.16
C ASP A 62 -1.06 7.06 7.69
N GLU A 63 -2.29 6.89 8.20
CA GLU A 63 -2.59 6.86 9.65
C GLU A 63 -1.84 5.71 10.33
N TRP A 64 -1.74 4.56 9.67
CA TRP A 64 -1.02 3.41 10.19
C TRP A 64 0.49 3.67 10.26
N MET A 65 1.09 4.18 9.18
CA MET A 65 2.52 4.54 9.15
C MET A 65 2.86 5.59 10.21
N GLU A 66 1.98 6.58 10.41
CA GLU A 66 2.15 7.59 11.47
C GLU A 66 2.09 6.96 12.87
N ARG A 67 1.15 6.05 13.12
CA ARG A 67 1.02 5.35 14.41
C ARG A 67 2.25 4.51 14.74
N GLU A 68 2.82 3.84 13.74
CA GLU A 68 4.04 3.02 13.92
C GLU A 68 5.32 3.86 13.90
N GLY A 69 5.22 5.18 13.70
CA GLY A 69 6.38 6.09 13.71
C GLY A 69 7.29 5.98 12.48
N VAL A 70 6.78 5.43 11.37
CA VAL A 70 7.56 5.23 10.14
C VAL A 70 7.90 6.59 9.51
N GLN A 71 9.19 6.84 9.37
CA GLN A 71 9.73 8.05 8.78
C GLN A 71 9.59 8.06 7.25
N PRO A 72 9.61 9.24 6.59
CA PRO A 72 9.65 9.34 5.13
C PRO A 72 10.78 8.50 4.52
N GLY A 73 10.50 7.87 3.39
CA GLY A 73 11.44 6.98 2.72
C GLY A 73 10.78 6.15 1.62
N ARG A 74 11.60 5.41 0.87
CA ARG A 74 11.17 4.69 -0.35
C ARG A 74 9.90 3.86 -0.15
N LEU A 75 9.86 2.99 0.86
CA LEU A 75 8.71 2.13 1.11
C LEU A 75 7.47 2.93 1.56
N ARG A 76 7.65 3.95 2.42
CA ARG A 76 6.55 4.80 2.87
C ARG A 76 5.96 5.61 1.72
N ASP A 77 6.80 6.15 0.84
CA ASP A 77 6.37 6.93 -0.32
C ASP A 77 5.61 6.07 -1.34
N LEU A 78 6.04 4.82 -1.53
CA LEU A 78 5.35 3.84 -2.37
C LEU A 78 3.97 3.50 -1.80
N VAL A 79 3.89 3.20 -0.49
CA VAL A 79 2.64 2.92 0.21
C VAL A 79 1.69 4.13 0.20
N GLY A 80 2.22 5.34 0.39
CA GLY A 80 1.44 6.58 0.26
C GLY A 80 0.95 6.82 -1.18
N THR A 81 1.70 6.38 -2.18
CA THR A 81 1.26 6.41 -3.59
C THR A 81 0.14 5.41 -3.87
N VAL A 82 0.21 4.21 -3.28
CA VAL A 82 -0.88 3.23 -3.30
C VAL A 82 -2.14 3.80 -2.65
N GLN A 83 -2.03 4.39 -1.46
CA GLN A 83 -3.16 5.02 -0.78
C GLN A 83 -3.83 6.09 -1.65
N ARG A 84 -3.05 7.04 -2.17
CA ARG A 84 -3.59 8.11 -3.04
C ARG A 84 -4.29 7.55 -4.27
N SER A 85 -3.70 6.57 -4.94
CA SER A 85 -4.28 5.97 -6.15
C SER A 85 -5.59 5.23 -5.86
N LEU A 86 -5.70 4.54 -4.72
CA LEU A 86 -6.94 3.90 -4.28
C LEU A 86 -8.04 4.92 -3.99
N VAL A 87 -7.68 6.05 -3.35
CA VAL A 87 -8.62 7.14 -3.08
C VAL A 87 -9.08 7.84 -4.36
N GLU A 88 -8.17 8.05 -5.31
CA GLU A 88 -8.49 8.63 -6.62
C GLU A 88 -9.42 7.73 -7.42
N GLU A 89 -9.14 6.43 -7.49
CA GLU A 89 -10.01 5.47 -8.17
C GLU A 89 -11.40 5.38 -7.51
N ALA A 90 -11.45 5.44 -6.18
CA ALA A 90 -12.70 5.49 -5.43
C ALA A 90 -13.56 6.73 -5.76
N ARG A 91 -12.92 7.86 -6.12
CA ARG A 91 -13.60 9.09 -6.55
C ARG A 91 -14.00 9.04 -8.02
N ALA A 92 -13.18 8.44 -8.88
CA ALA A 92 -13.43 8.33 -10.32
C ALA A 92 -14.56 7.34 -10.66
N THR A 93 -14.88 6.42 -9.76
CA THR A 93 -15.95 5.42 -9.90
C THR A 93 -17.27 5.82 -9.22
N GLN A 94 -17.43 7.13 -8.94
CA GLN A 94 -18.66 7.75 -8.44
C GLN A 94 -19.67 8.03 -9.54
#